data_AF-A0A0C1R5M5-F1
#
_entry.id   AF-A0A0C1R5M5-F1
#
_cell.length_a   1.000
_cell.length_b   1.000
_cell.length_c   1.000
_cell.angle_alpha   90.00
_cell.angle_beta   90.00
_cell.angle_gamma   90.00
#
_symmetry.space_group_name_H-M   'P 1'
#
loop_
_entity.id
_entity.type
_entity.pdbx_description
1 polymer ?
#
loop_
_entity_poly.entity_id
_entity_poly.type
_entity_poly.pdbx_seq_one_letter_code
_entity_poly.pdbx_strand_id
1 'polypeptide(L)' 'MDVEVFRSKRYPLLRKLYVIVKEEHPARQAGEAYANLLLTAEGQKLLENSGYASLYDSITK' A
#
# COMPACT_ATOMS: atom_id res chain seq x y z
N MET A 1 1.94 7.82 15.89
CA MET A 1 3.05 7.87 14.92
C MET A 1 2.63 8.87 13.84
N ASP A 2 3.47 9.87 13.54
CA ASP A 2 3.06 11.04 12.76
C ASP A 2 3.16 10.79 11.24
N VAL A 3 2.02 10.49 10.62
CA VAL A 3 1.90 10.12 9.19
C VAL A 3 2.30 11.29 8.27
N GLU A 4 2.21 12.53 8.73
CA GLU A 4 2.55 13.73 7.94
C GLU A 4 4.04 13.81 7.58
N VAL A 5 4.92 13.23 8.38
CA VAL A 5 6.37 13.22 8.10
C VAL A 5 6.69 12.32 6.91
N PHE A 6 5.93 11.23 6.73
CA PHE A 6 6.03 10.38 5.54
C PHE A 6 5.39 11.04 4.31
N ARG A 7 4.23 11.69 4.49
CA ARG A 7 3.52 12.43 3.42
C ARG A 7 4.35 13.56 2.82
N SER A 8 5.07 14.29 3.67
CA SER A 8 5.86 15.46 3.25
C SER A 8 7.16 15.12 2.53
N LYS A 9 7.48 13.83 2.31
CA LYS A 9 8.78 13.35 1.78
C LYS A 9 10.00 13.84 2.56
N ARG A 10 9.78 14.38 3.77
CA ARG A 10 10.83 14.89 4.67
C ARG A 10 11.54 13.76 5.41
N TYR A 11 10.98 12.54 5.38
CA TYR A 11 11.65 11.35 5.87
C TYR A 11 12.37 10.65 4.72
N PRO A 12 13.71 10.59 4.72
CA PRO A 12 14.49 10.04 3.60
C PRO A 12 14.36 8.52 3.43
N LEU A 13 13.74 7.82 4.39
CA LEU A 13 13.57 6.36 4.38
C LEU A 13 12.10 5.98 4.20
N LEU A 14 11.60 6.09 2.97
CA LEU A 14 10.29 5.54 2.57
C LEU A 14 10.50 4.19 1.90
N ARG A 15 9.65 3.21 2.21
CA ARG A 15 9.62 1.91 1.54
C ARG A 15 8.26 1.68 0.93
N LYS A 16 8.24 1.19 -0.31
CA LYS A 16 7.01 0.75 -0.97
C LYS A 16 6.64 -0.64 -0.43
N LEU A 17 5.35 -0.86 -0.23
CA LEU A 17 4.81 -2.18 0.04
C LEU A 17 4.63 -2.92 -1.29
N TYR A 18 5.08 -4.17 -1.36
CA TYR A 18 4.98 -5.01 -2.55
C TYR A 18 4.26 -6.31 -2.22
N VAL A 19 3.41 -6.76 -3.14
CA VAL A 19 2.86 -8.11 -3.15
C VAL A 19 3.55 -8.85 -4.29
N ILE A 20 4.28 -9.91 -3.97
CA ILE A 20 5.01 -10.71 -4.97
C ILE A 20 4.24 -12.01 -5.17
N VAL A 21 3.83 -12.26 -6.42
CA VAL A 21 3.06 -13.44 -6.79
C VAL A 21 3.86 -14.24 -7.83
N LYS A 22 4.00 -15.56 -7.61
CA LYS A 22 4.65 -16.45 -8.57
C LYS A 22 3.66 -16.84 -9.67
N GLU A 23 4.05 -16.65 -10.92
CA GLU A 23 3.14 -16.74 -12.08
C GLU A 23 2.56 -18.15 -12.30
N GLU A 24 3.37 -19.19 -12.12
CA GLU A 24 2.95 -20.59 -12.32
C GLU A 24 2.61 -21.30 -10.99
N HIS A 25 2.20 -20.55 -9.97
CA HIS A 25 1.84 -21.11 -8.66
C HIS A 25 0.32 -21.20 -8.49
N PRO A 26 -0.22 -22.29 -7.91
CA PRO A 26 -1.66 -22.44 -7.68
C PRO A 26 -2.30 -21.31 -6.86
N ALA A 27 -1.51 -20.67 -5.98
CA ALA A 27 -1.98 -19.55 -5.16
C ALA A 27 -1.98 -18.19 -5.89
N ARG A 28 -1.68 -18.13 -7.19
CA ARG A 28 -1.61 -16.88 -7.96
C ARG A 28 -2.88 -16.05 -7.82
N GLN A 29 -4.04 -16.67 -8.04
CA GLN A 29 -5.33 -16.00 -7.99
C GLN A 29 -5.61 -15.38 -6.61
N ALA A 30 -5.23 -16.06 -5.53
CA ALA A 30 -5.37 -15.52 -4.18
C ALA A 30 -4.42 -14.33 -3.93
N GLY A 31 -3.19 -14.41 -4.44
CA GLY A 31 -2.23 -13.30 -4.36
C GLY A 31 -2.69 -12.06 -5.12
N GLU A 32 -3.20 -12.25 -6.35
CA GLU A 32 -3.77 -11.17 -7.17
C GLU A 32 -5.03 -10.57 -6.52
N ALA A 33 -5.93 -11.41 -6.00
CA ALA A 33 -7.12 -10.95 -5.28
C ALA A 33 -6.75 -10.13 -4.03
N TYR A 34 -5.73 -10.56 -3.29
CA TYR A 34 -5.24 -9.82 -2.13
C TYR A 34 -4.60 -8.48 -2.51
N ALA A 35 -3.79 -8.44 -3.58
CA ALA A 35 -3.24 -7.20 -4.09
C ALA A 35 -4.34 -6.23 -4.51
N ASN A 36 -5.37 -6.72 -5.22
CA ASN A 36 -6.51 -5.90 -5.65
C ASN A 36 -7.32 -5.38 -4.44
N LEU A 37 -7.51 -6.18 -3.39
CA LEU A 37 -8.16 -5.75 -2.16
C LEU A 37 -7.42 -4.57 -1.52
N LEU A 38 -6.09 -4.67 -1.39
CA LEU A 38 -5.28 -3.59 -0.81
C LEU A 38 -5.34 -2.29 -1.61
N LEU A 39 -5.57 -2.36 -2.93
CA LEU A 39 -5.70 -1.18 -3.79
C LEU A 39 -7.07 -0.49 -3.69
N THR A 40 -8.09 -1.13 -3.12
CA THR A 40 -9.40 -0.50 -2.90
C THR A 40 -9.33 0.62 -1.87
N ALA A 41 -10.33 1.52 -1.85
CA ALA A 41 -10.42 2.57 -0.83
C ALA A 41 -10.47 2.01 0.60
N GLU A 42 -11.17 0.89 0.81
CA GLU A 42 -11.21 0.22 2.10
C GLU A 42 -9.84 -0.38 2.47
N GLY A 43 -9.18 -1.05 1.52
CA GLY A 43 -7.83 -1.56 1.70
C GLY A 43 -6.82 -0.46 2.04
N GLN A 44 -6.88 0.68 1.37
CA GLN A 44 -6.02 1.84 1.68
C GLN A 44 -6.30 2.41 3.07
N LYS A 45 -7.57 2.49 3.49
CA LYS A 45 -7.93 2.92 4.86
C LYS A 45 -7.38 1.98 5.92
N LEU A 46 -7.38 0.66 5.67
CA LEU A 46 -6.77 -0.33 6.56
C LEU A 46 -5.24 -0.15 6.62
N LEU A 47 -4.59 0.15 5.50
CA LEU A 47 -3.16 0.46 5.44
C LEU A 47 -2.82 1.73 6.22
N GLU A 48 -3.62 2.79 6.10
CA GLU A 48 -3.44 4.03 6.88
C GLU A 48 -3.55 3.78 8.38
N ASN A 49 -4.56 3.03 8.81
CA ASN A 49 -4.77 2.69 10.22
C ASN A 49 -3.64 1.82 10.79
N SER A 50 -2.92 1.08 9.95
CA SER A 50 -1.76 0.28 10.35
C SER A 50 -0.43 1.05 10.26
N GLY A 51 -0.45 2.33 9.88
CA GLY A 51 0.71 3.21 9.86
C GLY A 51 1.42 3.35 8.50
N TYR A 52 0.80 2.87 7.42
CA TYR A 52 1.26 3.15 6.05
C TYR A 52 0.70 4.47 5.52
N ALA A 53 1.33 5.00 4.47
CA ALA A 53 0.76 6.10 3.70
C ALA A 53 -0.04 5.55 2.50
N SER A 54 -1.23 6.11 2.26
CA SER A 54 -2.08 5.75 1.11
C SER A 54 -1.51 6.24 -0.22
N LEU A 55 -1.79 5.50 -1.29
CA LEU A 55 -1.36 5.83 -2.64
C LEU A 55 -2.14 7.02 -3.24
N TYR A 56 -3.43 7.16 -2.91
CA TYR A 56 -4.32 8.16 -3.52
C TYR A 56 -4.08 9.59 -3.03
N ASP A 57 -3.39 9.75 -1.91
CA ASP A 57 -3.05 11.06 -1.33
C ASP A 57 -1.97 11.79 -2.15
N SER A 58 -1.32 11.10 -3.09
CA SER A 58 -0.23 11.64 -3.93
C SER A 58 -0.69 12.40 -5.18
N ILE A 59 -2.00 12.41 -5.48
CA ILE A 59 -2.55 12.95 -6.75
C ILE A 59 -3.15 14.36 -6.59
N THR A 60 -3.30 14.86 -5.35
CA THR A 60 -4.02 16.13 -5.10
C THR A 60 -3.13 17.23 -4.48
N LYS A 61 -1.88 17.37 -4.91
CA LYS A 61 -1.10 18.57 -4.59
C LYS A 61 -0.16 19.00 -5.71
#